data_AF-A0A7X9RKV0-F1
#
_entry.id   AF-A0A7X9RKV0-F1
#
_cell.length_a   1.000
_cell.length_b   1.000
_cell.length_c   1.000
_cell.angle_alpha   90.00
_cell.angle_beta   90.00
_cell.angle_gamma   90.00
#
_symmetry.space_group_name_H-M   'P 1'
#
loop_
_entity.id
_entity.type
_entity.pdbx_description
1 polymer ?
#
loop_
_entity_poly.entity_id
_entity_poly.type
_entity_poly.pdbx_seq_one_letter_code
_entity_poly.pdbx_strand_id
1 'polypeptide(L)'
;MPATPLAGIDQARVNPHPTDAPKTGWDPWYMNCQRVVAAAELRARGYDVKAVGFGRHMVDSRLIDLCDMFHTRDGRRRRFTDPPKTAPQLERTMLRYPVGSRFFVFAKPKGRRRGGHVWNATVEPGPRVVFHEFQDDVFPDGGCTDVYEKAYTRFKYLRVDDMEPDDRVLDGEYGDVPVVVPSDSDEWTPDRLDRVRQRIDIPAFNARYREYCARGID
;
A
#
# COMPACT_ATOMS: atom_id res chain seq x y z
N MET A 1 -6.78 21.71 -2.35
CA MET A 1 -6.67 21.67 -0.88
C MET A 1 -5.25 21.27 -0.52
N PRO A 2 -4.64 21.80 0.55
CA PRO A 2 -3.32 21.34 1.00
C PRO A 2 -3.40 19.85 1.38
N ALA A 3 -2.39 19.08 1.01
CA ALA A 3 -2.33 17.66 1.36
C ALA A 3 -2.23 17.48 2.87
N THR A 4 -3.01 16.54 3.43
CA THR A 4 -2.94 16.18 4.84
C THR A 4 -1.68 15.34 5.08
N PRO A 5 -0.86 15.64 6.11
CA PRO A 5 0.25 14.77 6.50
C PRO A 5 -0.26 13.38 6.89
N LEU A 6 0.47 12.32 6.52
CA LEU A 6 0.11 10.94 6.90
C LEU A 6 0.06 10.76 8.43
N ALA A 7 0.95 11.43 9.17
CA ALA A 7 0.98 11.40 10.64
C ALA A 7 -0.29 11.91 11.34
N GLY A 8 -1.18 12.62 10.61
CA GLY A 8 -2.45 13.11 11.15
C GLY A 8 -3.65 12.22 10.83
N ILE A 9 -3.44 11.09 10.15
CA ILE A 9 -4.51 10.19 9.73
C ILE A 9 -4.71 9.13 10.80
N ASP A 10 -5.95 9.01 11.28
CA ASP A 10 -6.35 7.95 12.19
C ASP A 10 -6.37 6.59 11.46
N GLN A 11 -5.62 5.62 11.98
CA GLN A 11 -5.59 4.24 11.47
C GLN A 11 -6.98 3.62 11.38
N ALA A 12 -7.85 3.83 12.37
CA ALA A 12 -9.19 3.26 12.38
C ALA A 12 -10.05 3.79 11.22
N ARG A 13 -9.72 4.97 10.68
CA ARG A 13 -10.37 5.53 9.48
C ARG A 13 -9.82 4.98 8.16
N VAL A 14 -8.57 4.51 8.15
CA VAL A 14 -7.94 3.87 6.99
C VAL A 14 -8.36 2.41 6.89
N ASN A 15 -8.17 1.67 7.98
CA ASN A 15 -8.43 0.24 8.06
C ASN A 15 -9.35 -0.02 9.25
N PRO A 16 -10.66 0.21 9.11
CA PRO A 16 -11.62 -0.14 10.15
C PRO A 16 -11.68 -1.66 10.23
N HIS A 17 -10.84 -2.23 11.08
CA HIS A 17 -10.90 -3.62 11.44
C HIS A 17 -12.26 -3.82 12.13
N PRO A 18 -13.12 -4.74 11.66
CA PRO A 18 -14.24 -5.15 12.47
C PRO A 18 -13.66 -5.78 13.74
N THR A 19 -13.76 -5.08 14.86
CA THR A 19 -13.27 -5.54 16.18
C THR A 19 -13.91 -6.86 16.61
N ASP A 20 -15.04 -7.22 15.97
CA ASP A 20 -15.86 -8.40 16.25
C ASP A 20 -15.76 -9.51 15.19
N ALA A 21 -14.79 -9.44 14.26
CA ALA A 21 -14.57 -10.54 13.32
C ALA A 21 -14.24 -11.84 14.10
N PRO A 22 -14.97 -12.94 13.89
CA PRO A 22 -14.71 -14.19 14.60
C PRO A 22 -13.26 -14.63 14.38
N LYS A 23 -12.47 -14.69 15.46
CA LYS A 23 -11.06 -15.15 15.43
C LYS A 23 -10.88 -16.63 15.02
N THR A 24 -11.99 -17.33 14.78
CA THR A 24 -12.03 -18.69 14.26
C THR A 24 -12.51 -18.67 12.81
N GLY A 25 -11.63 -18.25 11.90
CA GLY A 25 -11.96 -18.10 10.49
C GLY A 25 -10.89 -17.29 9.76
N TRP A 26 -10.94 -17.32 8.42
CA TRP A 26 -10.16 -16.43 7.58
C TRP A 26 -10.50 -14.97 7.91
N ASP A 27 -9.47 -14.15 8.11
CA ASP A 27 -9.57 -12.72 8.41
C ASP A 27 -9.18 -11.89 7.17
N PRO A 28 -10.13 -11.19 6.54
CA PRO A 28 -9.85 -10.35 5.38
C PRO A 28 -8.94 -9.15 5.68
N TRP A 29 -8.86 -8.68 6.91
CA TRP A 29 -8.09 -7.48 7.27
C TRP A 29 -6.62 -7.82 7.57
N TYR A 30 -6.32 -9.10 7.79
CA TYR A 30 -4.94 -9.56 8.01
C TYR A 30 -4.04 -9.48 6.76
N MET A 31 -4.59 -9.54 5.54
CA MET A 31 -3.82 -9.54 4.29
C MET A 31 -4.18 -8.39 3.33
N ASN A 32 -4.66 -7.26 3.84
CA ASN A 32 -5.10 -6.13 3.02
C ASN A 32 -4.10 -4.97 2.93
N CYS A 33 -2.82 -5.15 3.31
CA CYS A 33 -1.80 -4.10 3.36
C CYS A 33 -1.74 -3.20 2.11
N GLN A 34 -1.91 -3.76 0.90
CA GLN A 34 -1.92 -2.96 -0.34
C GLN A 34 -3.09 -1.96 -0.40
N ARG A 35 -4.27 -2.36 0.08
CA ARG A 35 -5.46 -1.51 0.12
C ARG A 35 -5.31 -0.43 1.17
N VAL A 36 -4.74 -0.80 2.31
CA VAL A 36 -4.43 0.10 3.41
C VAL A 36 -3.51 1.22 2.95
N VAL A 37 -2.40 0.90 2.28
CA VAL A 37 -1.46 1.96 1.83
C VAL A 37 -2.04 2.86 0.75
N ALA A 38 -2.89 2.31 -0.13
CA ALA A 38 -3.61 3.08 -1.12
C ALA A 38 -4.66 4.01 -0.48
N ALA A 39 -5.45 3.49 0.47
CA ALA A 39 -6.43 4.26 1.23
C ALA A 39 -5.75 5.38 2.01
N ALA A 40 -4.66 5.10 2.73
CA ALA A 40 -3.91 6.13 3.46
C ALA A 40 -3.40 7.25 2.54
N GLU A 41 -2.87 6.91 1.37
CA GLU A 41 -2.40 7.89 0.39
C GLU A 41 -3.56 8.72 -0.20
N LEU A 42 -4.70 8.10 -0.50
CA LEU A 42 -5.91 8.80 -0.94
C LEU A 42 -6.44 9.74 0.16
N ARG A 43 -6.47 9.31 1.41
CA ARG A 43 -6.85 10.17 2.54
C ARG A 43 -5.89 11.34 2.71
N ALA A 44 -4.59 11.12 2.54
CA ALA A 44 -3.58 12.18 2.55
C ALA A 44 -3.75 13.21 1.40
N ARG A 45 -4.51 12.85 0.36
CA ARG A 45 -4.90 13.73 -0.76
C ARG A 45 -6.28 14.38 -0.57
N GLY A 46 -6.98 14.05 0.52
CA GLY A 46 -8.28 14.63 0.88
C GLY A 46 -9.49 13.80 0.46
N TYR A 47 -9.31 12.58 -0.05
CA TYR A 47 -10.42 11.66 -0.31
C TYR A 47 -10.90 11.02 1.00
N ASP A 48 -12.21 10.93 1.22
CA ASP A 48 -12.77 10.26 2.40
C ASP A 48 -13.11 8.80 2.10
N VAL A 49 -12.07 7.98 2.09
CA VAL A 49 -12.14 6.55 1.77
C VAL A 49 -11.55 5.69 2.88
N LYS A 50 -11.91 4.41 2.88
CA LYS A 50 -11.32 3.36 3.70
C LYS A 50 -10.89 2.17 2.84
N ALA A 51 -9.94 1.39 3.33
CA ALA A 51 -9.48 0.17 2.70
C ALA A 51 -10.56 -0.91 2.77
N VAL A 52 -10.66 -1.71 1.70
CA VAL A 52 -11.46 -2.93 1.69
C VAL A 52 -10.66 -4.09 2.31
N GLY A 53 -11.31 -5.15 2.77
CA GLY A 53 -10.64 -6.39 3.18
C GLY A 53 -10.16 -7.24 1.98
N PHE A 54 -9.32 -8.22 2.24
CA PHE A 54 -8.84 -9.20 1.26
C PHE A 54 -9.77 -10.41 1.17
N GLY A 55 -10.38 -10.65 0.00
CA GLY A 55 -11.23 -11.82 -0.32
C GLY A 55 -10.46 -13.15 -0.38
N ARG A 56 -11.01 -14.26 0.14
CA ARG A 56 -10.33 -15.58 0.20
C ARG A 56 -9.86 -16.09 -1.16
N HIS A 57 -10.60 -15.73 -2.21
CA HIS A 57 -10.35 -16.17 -3.58
C HIS A 57 -9.85 -15.03 -4.48
N MET A 58 -9.49 -13.89 -3.89
CA MET A 58 -8.81 -12.83 -4.62
C MET A 58 -7.34 -13.20 -4.82
N VAL A 59 -6.81 -12.81 -5.95
CA VAL A 59 -5.39 -12.90 -6.30
C VAL A 59 -4.92 -11.48 -6.54
N ASP A 60 -4.84 -10.71 -5.47
CA ASP A 60 -4.12 -9.43 -5.42
C ASP A 60 -2.77 -9.64 -4.72
N SER A 61 -2.15 -8.58 -4.19
CA SER A 61 -0.89 -8.64 -3.45
C SER A 61 0.38 -8.63 -4.32
N ARG A 62 0.28 -8.24 -5.60
CA ARG A 62 1.49 -7.99 -6.42
C ARG A 62 1.83 -6.50 -6.42
N LEU A 63 3.13 -6.20 -6.40
CA LEU A 63 3.60 -4.81 -6.41
C LEU A 63 3.17 -4.03 -7.66
N ILE A 64 2.94 -4.74 -8.77
CA ILE A 64 2.46 -4.14 -10.01
C ILE A 64 1.10 -3.46 -9.84
N ASP A 65 0.21 -4.01 -9.02
CA ASP A 65 -1.14 -3.47 -8.86
C ASP A 65 -1.07 -2.10 -8.18
N LEU A 66 -0.28 -1.99 -7.09
CA LEU A 66 0.02 -0.70 -6.45
C LEU A 66 0.67 0.31 -7.40
N CYS A 67 1.55 -0.14 -8.30
CA CYS A 67 2.22 0.73 -9.26
C CYS A 67 1.28 1.26 -10.35
N ASP A 68 0.15 0.60 -10.56
CA ASP A 68 -0.83 1.01 -11.55
C ASP A 68 -1.98 1.85 -10.96
N MET A 69 -2.15 1.86 -9.63
CA MET A 69 -3.14 2.69 -8.95
C MET A 69 -2.81 4.18 -9.00
N PHE A 70 -1.57 4.51 -9.35
CA PHE A 70 -1.10 5.88 -9.46
C PHE A 70 -0.29 6.05 -10.75
N HIS A 71 -0.37 7.22 -11.36
CA HIS A 71 0.44 7.59 -12.53
C HIS A 71 1.04 8.98 -12.36
N THR A 72 2.15 9.27 -13.00
CA THR A 72 2.67 10.64 -13.11
C THR A 72 1.73 11.50 -13.95
N ARG A 73 1.85 12.82 -13.86
CA ARG A 73 1.00 13.77 -14.61
C ARG A 73 1.01 13.56 -16.14
N ASP A 74 2.12 13.04 -16.69
CA ASP A 74 2.23 12.69 -18.11
C ASP A 74 1.64 11.30 -18.44
N GLY A 75 0.92 10.68 -17.50
CA GLY A 75 0.25 9.38 -17.64
C GLY A 75 1.17 8.17 -17.51
N ARG A 76 2.46 8.34 -17.17
CA ARG A 76 3.39 7.22 -17.01
C ARG A 76 3.21 6.53 -15.66
N ARG A 77 3.52 5.23 -15.63
CA ARG A 77 3.55 4.44 -14.40
C ARG A 77 4.99 4.14 -14.01
N ARG A 78 5.27 4.24 -12.72
CA ARG A 78 6.55 3.85 -12.13
C ARG A 78 6.52 2.40 -11.68
N ARG A 79 7.64 1.89 -11.20
CA ARG A 79 7.73 0.62 -10.49
C ARG A 79 8.51 0.77 -9.19
N PHE A 80 8.32 -0.19 -8.29
CA PHE A 80 9.18 -0.31 -7.10
C PHE A 80 10.66 -0.47 -7.50
N THR A 81 11.55 0.11 -6.71
CA THR A 81 13.01 0.02 -6.94
C THR A 81 13.52 -1.41 -7.07
N ASP A 82 14.50 -1.59 -7.95
CA ASP A 82 15.26 -2.83 -8.12
C ASP A 82 16.72 -2.49 -8.49
N PRO A 83 17.74 -3.06 -7.82
CA PRO A 83 17.67 -4.10 -6.79
C PRO A 83 17.11 -3.59 -5.43
N PRO A 84 16.67 -4.49 -4.53
CA PRO A 84 16.23 -4.10 -3.20
C PRO A 84 17.39 -3.55 -2.36
N LYS A 85 17.05 -2.71 -1.38
CA LYS A 85 17.96 -2.01 -0.47
C LYS A 85 17.96 -2.62 0.94
N THR A 86 19.01 -2.34 1.72
CA THR A 86 18.96 -2.49 3.19
C THR A 86 18.18 -1.33 3.82
N ALA A 87 17.78 -1.45 5.08
CA ALA A 87 17.09 -0.38 5.81
C ALA A 87 17.92 0.93 5.85
N PRO A 88 19.23 0.92 6.22
CA PRO A 88 20.04 2.15 6.17
C PRO A 88 20.22 2.73 4.76
N GLN A 89 20.26 1.89 3.72
CA GLN A 89 20.32 2.37 2.34
C GLN A 89 18.99 3.00 1.90
N LEU A 90 17.86 2.43 2.32
CA LEU A 90 16.52 2.95 2.05
C LEU A 90 16.37 4.34 2.67
N GLU A 91 16.62 4.46 3.97
CA GLU A 91 16.50 5.72 4.70
C GLU A 91 17.38 6.82 4.10
N ARG A 92 18.67 6.54 3.86
CA ARG A 92 19.57 7.49 3.18
C ARG A 92 19.12 7.87 1.78
N THR A 93 18.39 7.00 1.08
CA THR A 93 17.85 7.31 -0.26
C THR A 93 16.65 8.23 -0.13
N MET A 94 15.71 7.91 0.76
CA MET A 94 14.50 8.71 0.99
C MET A 94 14.82 10.13 1.49
N LEU A 95 15.80 10.27 2.37
CA LEU A 95 16.26 11.57 2.89
C LEU A 95 16.85 12.51 1.82
N ARG A 96 17.05 12.05 0.59
CA ARG A 96 17.45 12.91 -0.55
C ARG A 96 16.27 13.61 -1.21
N TYR A 97 15.05 13.15 -0.96
CA TYR A 97 13.84 13.79 -1.47
C TYR A 97 13.40 14.94 -0.54
N PRO A 98 12.62 15.91 -1.05
CA PRO A 98 12.12 17.02 -0.23
C PRO A 98 11.27 16.56 0.95
N VAL A 99 11.25 17.35 2.01
CA VAL A 99 10.28 17.19 3.12
C VAL A 99 8.86 17.16 2.55
N GLY A 100 8.05 16.25 3.06
CA GLY A 100 6.69 15.97 2.57
C GLY A 100 6.62 14.90 1.47
N SER A 101 7.76 14.43 0.94
CA SER A 101 7.76 13.32 -0.03
C SER A 101 7.16 12.06 0.59
N ARG A 102 6.35 11.33 -0.18
CA ARG A 102 5.59 10.16 0.28
C ARG A 102 5.92 8.93 -0.56
N PHE A 103 5.96 7.78 0.08
CA PHE A 103 6.37 6.53 -0.53
C PHE A 103 5.47 5.38 -0.13
N PHE A 104 5.31 4.41 -1.03
CA PHE A 104 5.01 3.04 -0.65
C PHE A 104 6.30 2.28 -0.43
N VAL A 105 6.39 1.54 0.67
CA VAL A 105 7.57 0.78 1.06
C VAL A 105 7.21 -0.67 1.18
N PHE A 106 7.85 -1.51 0.37
CA PHE A 106 7.71 -2.96 0.45
C PHE A 106 8.94 -3.56 1.12
N ALA A 107 8.75 -4.56 1.98
CA ALA A 107 9.84 -5.39 2.45
C ALA A 107 9.44 -6.85 2.66
N LYS A 108 10.46 -7.70 2.75
CA LYS A 108 10.31 -9.13 3.01
C LYS A 108 10.55 -9.44 4.48
N PRO A 109 9.65 -10.16 5.19
CA PRO A 109 9.91 -10.60 6.56
C PRO A 109 11.18 -11.46 6.63
N LYS A 110 12.04 -11.22 7.61
CA LYS A 110 13.22 -12.05 7.84
C LYS A 110 12.83 -13.49 8.15
N GLY A 111 13.64 -14.44 7.69
CA GLY A 111 13.40 -15.87 7.89
C GLY A 111 12.25 -16.47 7.09
N ARG A 112 11.44 -15.66 6.37
CA ARG A 112 10.34 -16.19 5.53
C ARG A 112 10.78 -16.34 4.08
N ARG A 113 10.35 -17.43 3.43
CA ARG A 113 10.63 -17.68 1.99
C ARG A 113 9.66 -16.95 1.07
N ARG A 114 8.40 -16.79 1.48
CA ARG A 114 7.31 -16.15 0.74
C ARG A 114 6.68 -15.02 1.57
N GLY A 115 5.85 -14.21 0.92
CA GLY A 115 5.18 -13.07 1.52
C GLY A 115 6.02 -11.79 1.50
N GLY A 116 5.36 -10.70 1.81
CA GLY A 116 5.91 -9.38 1.94
C GLY A 116 4.90 -8.48 2.65
N HIS A 117 5.35 -7.31 3.05
CA HIS A 117 4.51 -6.31 3.68
C HIS A 117 4.73 -4.97 3.00
N VAL A 118 3.69 -4.14 2.96
CA VAL A 118 3.76 -2.79 2.40
C VAL A 118 3.15 -1.79 3.36
N TRP A 119 3.81 -0.64 3.51
CA TRP A 119 3.38 0.45 4.37
C TRP A 119 3.73 1.80 3.73
N ASN A 120 3.20 2.91 4.27
CA ASN A 120 3.53 4.24 3.78
C ASN A 120 4.79 4.78 4.47
N ALA A 121 5.50 5.70 3.83
CA ALA A 121 6.56 6.46 4.48
C ALA A 121 6.53 7.94 4.06
N THR A 122 6.99 8.82 4.95
CA THR A 122 7.15 10.26 4.69
C THR A 122 8.56 10.72 5.03
N VAL A 123 9.05 11.71 4.29
CA VAL A 123 10.20 12.53 4.74
C VAL A 123 9.66 13.67 5.58
N GLU A 124 10.00 13.67 6.87
CA GLU A 124 9.60 14.68 7.84
C GLU A 124 10.71 15.72 8.08
N PRO A 125 10.39 16.90 8.65
CA PRO A 125 11.40 17.85 9.11
C PRO A 125 12.43 17.20 10.05
N GLY A 126 13.69 17.63 9.98
CA GLY A 126 14.74 17.15 10.88
C GLY A 126 15.40 15.84 10.41
N PRO A 127 16.01 15.85 9.22
CA PRO A 127 16.24 14.70 8.31
C PRO A 127 15.74 13.34 8.82
N ARG A 128 14.41 13.17 8.86
CA ARG A 128 13.77 11.97 9.40
C ARG A 128 12.87 11.33 8.35
N VAL A 129 12.91 10.01 8.27
CA VAL A 129 11.88 9.22 7.58
C VAL A 129 10.96 8.62 8.64
N VAL A 130 9.65 8.80 8.48
CA VAL A 130 8.64 8.14 9.32
C VAL A 130 7.92 7.11 8.46
N PHE A 131 7.83 5.90 8.98
CA PHE A 131 7.07 4.80 8.41
C PHE A 131 5.74 4.72 9.16
N HIS A 132 4.66 4.72 8.38
CA HIS A 132 3.28 4.74 8.88
C HIS A 132 2.66 3.37 8.66
N GLU A 133 2.32 2.69 9.75
CA GLU A 133 1.61 1.42 9.71
C GLU A 133 0.13 1.67 9.94
N PHE A 134 -0.67 1.44 8.90
CA PHE A 134 -2.13 1.60 9.00
C PHE A 134 -2.87 0.26 8.98
N GLN A 135 -2.16 -0.87 8.86
CA GLN A 135 -2.81 -2.18 8.79
C GLN A 135 -3.05 -2.75 10.19
N ASP A 136 -2.03 -2.73 11.05
CA ASP A 136 -2.00 -3.46 12.32
C ASP A 136 -1.30 -2.63 13.40
N ASP A 137 -1.79 -2.71 14.64
CA ASP A 137 -1.26 -1.97 15.80
C ASP A 137 0.10 -2.52 16.27
N VAL A 138 0.58 -3.61 15.66
CA VAL A 138 1.81 -4.32 16.07
C VAL A 138 3.07 -3.48 15.85
N PHE A 139 3.06 -2.53 14.91
CA PHE A 139 4.20 -1.67 14.63
C PHE A 139 3.81 -0.20 14.79
N PRO A 140 4.15 0.46 15.91
CA PRO A 140 3.89 1.88 16.04
C PRO A 140 4.70 2.67 15.01
N ASP A 141 4.18 3.83 14.61
CA ASP A 141 4.86 4.76 13.70
C ASP A 141 6.29 5.05 14.19
N GLY A 142 7.26 4.93 13.28
CA GLY A 142 8.66 4.86 13.68
C GLY A 142 9.65 5.11 12.54
N GLY A 143 10.94 5.09 12.86
CA GLY A 143 12.01 5.14 11.86
C GLY A 143 12.20 3.78 11.18
N CYS A 144 13.12 3.66 10.22
CA CYS A 144 13.41 2.34 9.61
C CYS A 144 14.27 1.47 10.54
N THR A 145 15.12 2.15 11.32
CA THR A 145 16.26 1.59 12.05
C THR A 145 15.89 0.98 13.40
N ASP A 146 14.69 1.21 13.92
CA ASP A 146 14.27 0.74 15.24
C ASP A 146 13.62 -0.66 15.20
N VAL A 147 12.52 -0.79 14.47
CA VAL A 147 11.58 -1.92 14.54
C VAL A 147 11.53 -2.65 13.20
N TYR A 148 11.49 -1.91 12.09
CA TYR A 148 11.42 -2.49 10.75
C TYR A 148 12.69 -3.21 10.35
N GLU A 149 13.88 -2.70 10.69
CA GLU A 149 15.14 -3.38 10.40
C GLU A 149 15.22 -4.74 11.11
N LYS A 150 14.64 -4.90 12.31
CA LYS A 150 14.66 -6.17 13.04
C LYS A 150 13.77 -7.21 12.38
N ALA A 151 12.59 -6.81 11.92
CA ALA A 151 11.58 -7.71 11.36
C ALA A 151 11.74 -7.97 9.85
N TYR A 152 12.32 -7.05 9.09
CA TYR A 152 12.28 -7.06 7.62
C TYR A 152 13.65 -6.95 6.93
N THR A 153 13.68 -7.32 5.65
CA THR A 153 14.84 -7.24 4.77
C THR A 153 14.39 -6.99 3.32
N ARG A 154 15.35 -6.69 2.42
CA ARG A 154 15.12 -6.50 0.98
C ARG A 154 14.05 -5.44 0.68
N PHE A 155 14.29 -4.23 1.17
CA PHE A 155 13.36 -3.12 1.03
C PHE A 155 13.30 -2.63 -0.41
N LYS A 156 12.11 -2.28 -0.87
CA LYS A 156 11.86 -1.58 -2.13
C LYS A 156 10.95 -0.40 -1.85
N TYR A 157 11.06 0.66 -2.62
CA TYR A 157 10.11 1.78 -2.50
C TYR A 157 9.58 2.22 -3.86
N LEU A 158 8.44 2.90 -3.82
CA LEU A 158 7.84 3.65 -4.91
C LEU A 158 7.49 5.04 -4.37
N ARG A 159 8.02 6.12 -4.97
CA ARG A 159 7.63 7.48 -4.64
C ARG A 159 6.29 7.82 -5.28
N VAL A 160 5.36 8.38 -4.50
CA VAL A 160 3.97 8.58 -4.93
C VAL A 160 3.45 10.01 -4.74
N ASP A 161 4.12 10.88 -3.97
CA ASP A 161 3.61 12.23 -3.67
C ASP A 161 3.37 13.11 -4.91
N ASP A 162 4.15 12.91 -5.98
CA ASP A 162 4.07 13.63 -7.24
C ASP A 162 3.28 12.87 -8.33
N MET A 163 2.63 11.78 -7.96
CA MET A 163 1.72 11.02 -8.83
C MET A 163 0.26 11.39 -8.57
N GLU A 164 -0.63 11.05 -9.49
CA GLU A 164 -2.08 11.21 -9.45
C GLU A 164 -2.73 9.83 -9.34
N PRO A 165 -3.83 9.68 -8.58
CA PRO A 165 -4.56 8.42 -8.52
C PRO A 165 -5.22 8.14 -9.88
N ASP A 166 -5.16 6.89 -10.33
CA ASP A 166 -5.86 6.41 -11.53
C ASP A 166 -7.36 6.35 -11.26
N ASP A 167 -8.20 6.71 -12.24
CA ASP A 167 -9.66 6.73 -12.08
C ASP A 167 -10.22 5.41 -11.53
N ARG A 168 -9.60 4.28 -11.90
CA ARG A 168 -10.03 2.96 -11.41
C ARG A 168 -9.96 2.86 -9.89
N VAL A 169 -8.87 3.32 -9.26
CA VAL A 169 -8.75 3.28 -7.80
C VAL A 169 -9.72 4.26 -7.13
N LEU A 170 -10.09 5.36 -7.80
CA LEU A 170 -11.11 6.29 -7.33
C LEU A 170 -12.53 5.70 -7.44
N ASP A 171 -12.80 4.92 -8.47
CA ASP A 171 -14.02 4.13 -8.65
C ASP A 171 -14.11 2.95 -7.67
N GLY A 172 -13.07 2.73 -6.86
CA GLY A 172 -13.02 1.74 -5.79
C GLY A 172 -12.44 0.40 -6.19
N GLU A 173 -11.99 0.21 -7.44
CA GLU A 173 -11.56 -1.09 -7.96
C GLU A 173 -10.21 -1.04 -8.70
N TYR A 174 -9.47 -2.15 -8.70
CA TYR A 174 -8.30 -2.30 -9.56
C TYR A 174 -8.17 -3.72 -10.09
N GLY A 175 -8.46 -3.93 -11.38
CA GLY A 175 -8.41 -5.25 -12.02
C GLY A 175 -9.47 -6.21 -11.48
N ASP A 176 -10.72 -5.73 -11.39
CA ASP A 176 -11.90 -6.42 -10.86
C ASP A 176 -11.79 -6.79 -9.36
N VAL A 177 -10.98 -6.03 -8.63
CA VAL A 177 -10.75 -6.22 -7.19
C VAL A 177 -11.08 -4.94 -6.45
N PRO A 178 -11.97 -4.96 -5.45
CA PRO A 178 -12.24 -3.78 -4.64
C PRO A 178 -11.01 -3.42 -3.81
N VAL A 179 -10.62 -2.15 -3.84
CA VAL A 179 -9.42 -1.62 -3.16
C VAL A 179 -9.83 -0.68 -2.03
N VAL A 180 -10.67 0.31 -2.35
CA VAL A 180 -11.17 1.30 -1.40
C VAL A 180 -12.66 1.52 -1.58
N VAL A 181 -13.32 2.04 -0.55
CA VAL A 181 -14.71 2.50 -0.60
C VAL A 181 -14.88 3.80 0.18
N PRO A 182 -15.96 4.57 -0.04
CA PRO A 182 -16.33 5.69 0.82
C PRO A 182 -16.30 5.30 2.31
N SER A 183 -15.84 6.20 3.18
CA SER A 183 -15.66 5.90 4.61
C SER A 183 -16.95 5.46 5.33
N ASP A 184 -18.10 5.94 4.88
CA ASP A 184 -19.44 5.61 5.38
C ASP A 184 -20.04 4.33 4.79
N SER A 185 -19.40 3.71 3.78
CA SER A 185 -19.90 2.49 3.14
C SER A 185 -19.84 1.27 4.07
N ASP A 186 -20.94 0.53 4.21
CA ASP A 186 -21.01 -0.75 4.91
C ASP A 186 -21.00 -1.96 3.96
N GLU A 187 -20.67 -1.70 2.69
CA GLU A 187 -20.89 -2.63 1.59
C GLU A 187 -20.05 -3.92 1.70
N TRP A 188 -18.80 -3.80 2.15
CA TRP A 188 -17.81 -4.89 2.14
C TRP A 188 -17.68 -5.55 3.50
N THR A 189 -18.63 -6.44 3.78
CA THR A 189 -18.59 -7.34 4.95
C THR A 189 -17.68 -8.54 4.69
N PRO A 190 -17.22 -9.25 5.74
CA PRO A 190 -16.47 -10.50 5.59
C PRO A 190 -17.20 -11.51 4.70
N ASP A 191 -18.52 -11.66 4.86
CA ASP A 191 -19.36 -12.58 4.08
C ASP A 191 -19.39 -12.22 2.59
N ARG A 192 -19.44 -10.93 2.26
CA ARG A 192 -19.39 -10.49 0.85
C ARG A 192 -18.02 -10.78 0.26
N LEU A 193 -16.95 -10.48 0.99
CA LEU A 193 -15.58 -10.74 0.56
C LEU A 193 -15.30 -12.24 0.33
N ASP A 194 -15.89 -13.14 1.12
CA ASP A 194 -15.72 -14.59 0.97
C ASP A 194 -16.34 -15.12 -0.34
N ARG A 195 -17.38 -14.43 -0.81
CA ARG A 195 -18.13 -14.76 -2.02
C ARG A 195 -17.52 -14.15 -3.28
N VAL A 196 -16.58 -13.22 -3.17
CA VAL A 196 -15.91 -12.67 -4.35
C VAL A 196 -15.15 -13.79 -5.07
N ARG A 197 -15.33 -13.87 -6.38
CA ARG A 197 -14.64 -14.79 -7.28
C ARG A 197 -13.97 -13.98 -8.37
N GLN A 198 -12.70 -13.64 -8.18
CA GLN A 198 -11.95 -12.88 -9.17
C GLN A 198 -11.74 -13.74 -10.43
N ARG A 199 -12.04 -13.19 -11.59
CA ARG A 199 -11.66 -13.79 -12.88
C ARG A 199 -10.31 -13.21 -13.29
N ILE A 200 -9.33 -14.07 -13.54
CA ILE A 200 -7.99 -13.63 -13.95
C ILE A 200 -7.77 -14.09 -15.38
N ASP A 201 -7.65 -13.13 -16.29
CA ASP A 201 -7.11 -13.36 -17.61
C ASP A 201 -5.58 -13.51 -17.49
N ILE A 202 -5.10 -14.75 -17.52
CA ILE A 202 -3.67 -15.07 -17.38
C ILE A 202 -2.82 -14.43 -18.50
N PRO A 203 -3.20 -14.51 -19.79
CA PRO A 203 -2.51 -13.76 -20.85
C PRO A 203 -2.39 -12.25 -20.59
N ALA A 204 -3.50 -11.58 -20.26
CA ALA A 204 -3.50 -10.15 -19.99
C ALA A 204 -2.64 -9.80 -18.77
N PHE A 205 -2.74 -10.61 -17.72
CA PHE A 205 -1.91 -10.49 -16.53
C PHE A 205 -0.41 -10.58 -16.87
N ASN A 206 0.00 -11.56 -17.67
CA ASN A 206 1.40 -11.74 -18.05
C ASN A 206 1.91 -10.61 -18.95
N ALA A 207 1.07 -10.08 -19.85
CA ALA A 207 1.39 -8.91 -20.65
C ALA A 207 1.68 -7.70 -19.76
N ARG A 208 0.76 -7.41 -18.82
CA ARG A 208 0.92 -6.34 -17.81
C ARG A 208 2.21 -6.49 -17.02
N TYR A 209 2.54 -7.72 -16.58
CA TYR A 209 3.77 -7.99 -15.85
C TYR A 209 5.04 -7.70 -16.66
N ARG A 210 5.05 -8.02 -17.96
CA ARG A 210 6.18 -7.67 -18.84
C ARG A 210 6.33 -6.16 -19.00
N GLU A 211 5.23 -5.44 -19.17
CA GLU A 211 5.24 -3.98 -19.22
C GLU A 211 5.79 -3.38 -17.93
N TYR A 212 5.36 -3.89 -16.77
CA TYR A 212 5.89 -3.49 -15.47
C TYR A 212 7.41 -3.64 -15.38
N CYS A 213 7.95 -4.78 -15.85
CA CYS A 213 9.40 -4.98 -15.87
C CYS A 213 10.15 -3.96 -16.75
N ALA A 214 9.48 -3.37 -17.74
CA ALA A 214 10.06 -2.36 -18.63
C ALA A 214 9.92 -0.91 -18.12
N ARG A 215 9.21 -0.66 -17.01
CA ARG A 215 8.97 0.70 -16.48
C ARG A 215 10.19 1.34 -15.83
N GLY A 216 10.19 2.67 -15.82
CA GLY A 216 11.12 3.49 -15.04
C GLY A 216 10.94 3.30 -13.53
N ILE A 217 12.05 3.44 -12.81
CA ILE A 217 12.13 3.24 -11.35
C ILE A 217 11.84 4.56 -10.58
N ASP A 218 11.90 5.71 -11.26
CA ASP A 218 11.80 7.06 -10.69
C ASP A 218 10.78 7.95 -11.39
#